data_AF-A0A5J6SN40-F1
#
_entry.id   AF-A0A5J6SN40-F1
#
_cell.length_a   1.000
_cell.length_b   1.000
_cell.length_c   1.000
_cell.angle_alpha   90.00
_cell.angle_beta   90.00
_cell.angle_gamma   90.00
#
_symmetry.space_group_name_H-M   'P 1'
#
loop_
_entity.id
_entity.type
_entity.pdbx_description
1 polymer ?
#
loop_
_entity_poly.entity_id
_entity_poly.type
_entity_poly.pdbx_seq_one_letter_code
_entity_poly.pdbx_strand_id
1 'polypeptide(L)' 'MFKKNVKWLWSYNIEKTEQWLTEMMKKGWHLTNANRLTRTSSFEQGKQNNMTYRIQYNPKNRSFPTRL' A
#
# COMPACT_ATOMS: atom_id res chain seq x y z
N MET A 1 -16.91 -3.36 3.65
CA MET A 1 -16.74 -2.19 4.54
C MET A 1 -15.55 -1.36 4.06
N PHE A 2 -15.60 -0.03 4.20
CA PHE A 2 -14.50 0.87 3.83
C PHE A 2 -13.77 1.36 5.06
N LYS A 3 -12.43 1.30 5.04
CA LYS A 3 -11.58 1.78 6.14
C LYS A 3 -10.56 2.79 5.62
N LYS A 4 -10.52 3.97 6.21
CA LYS A 4 -9.55 5.02 5.89
C LYS A 4 -8.55 5.16 7.03
N ASN A 5 -7.26 4.97 6.77
CA ASN A 5 -6.20 5.17 7.76
C ASN A 5 -5.28 6.30 7.29
N VAL A 6 -5.03 7.27 8.17
CA VAL A 6 -4.06 8.35 7.93
C VAL A 6 -2.75 7.96 8.60
N LYS A 7 -1.66 7.90 7.84
CA LYS A 7 -0.34 7.50 8.34
C LYS A 7 0.66 8.61 8.02
N TRP A 8 0.86 9.50 8.99
CA TRP A 8 1.47 10.82 8.77
C TRP A 8 2.93 10.80 8.27
N LEU A 9 3.62 9.66 8.24
CA LEU A 9 5.01 9.55 7.79
C LEU A 9 5.28 8.32 6.90
N TRP A 10 4.26 7.79 6.22
CA TRP A 10 4.42 6.58 5.41
C TRP A 10 5.48 6.71 4.31
N SER A 11 5.58 7.90 3.70
CA SER A 11 6.51 8.15 2.58
C SER A 11 7.98 8.24 3.00
N TYR A 12 8.27 8.39 4.30
CA TYR A 12 9.63 8.44 4.83
C TYR A 12 10.23 7.04 5.02
N ASN A 13 9.38 6.04 5.31
CA ASN A 13 9.80 4.65 5.42
C ASN A 13 8.90 3.76 4.55
N ILE A 14 9.35 3.61 3.29
CA ILE A 14 8.62 2.88 2.25
C ILE A 14 8.54 1.40 2.62
N GLU A 15 9.63 0.77 3.05
CA GLU A 15 9.66 -0.66 3.40
C GLU A 15 8.69 -1.01 4.52
N LYS A 16 8.69 -0.23 5.62
CA LYS A 16 7.71 -0.43 6.71
C LYS A 16 6.28 -0.19 6.26
N THR A 17 6.09 0.70 5.29
CA THR A 17 4.76 0.96 4.72
C THR A 17 4.31 -0.20 3.85
N GLU A 18 5.16 -0.72 2.97
CA GLU A 18 4.89 -1.91 2.14
C GLU A 18 4.59 -3.15 2.99
N GLN A 19 5.38 -3.39 4.04
CA GLN A 19 5.12 -4.44 5.01
C GLN A 19 3.75 -4.26 5.66
N TRP A 20 3.47 -3.06 6.17
CA TRP A 20 2.17 -2.77 6.78
C TRP A 20 0.99 -2.95 5.80
N LEU A 21 1.13 -2.53 4.55
CA LEU A 21 0.12 -2.73 3.50
C LEU A 21 -0.10 -4.20 3.21
N THR A 22 0.99 -4.98 3.14
CA THR A 22 0.95 -6.43 2.91
C THR A 22 0.24 -7.15 4.05
N GLU A 23 0.52 -6.75 5.30
CA GLU A 23 -0.19 -7.28 6.48
C GLU A 23 -1.68 -6.92 6.49
N MET A 24 -2.05 -5.72 6.00
CA MET A 24 -3.46 -5.37 5.81
C MET A 24 -4.14 -6.27 4.78
N MET A 25 -3.44 -6.60 3.68
CA MET A 25 -3.98 -7.52 2.67
C MET A 25 -4.20 -8.94 3.19
N LYS A 26 -3.26 -9.47 3.97
CA LYS A 26 -3.41 -10.79 4.62
C LYS A 26 -4.65 -10.85 5.51
N LYS A 27 -5.01 -9.72 6.12
CA LYS A 27 -6.24 -9.56 6.92
C LYS A 27 -7.51 -9.35 6.08
N GLY A 28 -7.40 -9.31 4.75
CA GLY A 28 -8.51 -9.10 3.83
C GLY A 28 -8.79 -7.63 3.52
N TRP A 29 -7.89 -6.71 3.86
CA TRP A 29 -8.01 -5.29 3.55
C TRP A 29 -7.21 -4.94 2.30
N HIS A 30 -7.91 -4.65 1.21
CA HIS A 30 -7.34 -4.33 -0.09
C HIS A 30 -7.14 -2.83 -0.18
N LEU A 31 -5.92 -2.40 -0.47
CA LEU A 31 -5.62 -0.99 -0.69
C LEU A 31 -6.25 -0.54 -2.01
N THR A 32 -7.15 0.44 -1.94
CA THR A 32 -7.82 1.01 -3.13
C THR A 32 -7.21 2.33 -3.55
N ASN A 33 -6.74 3.14 -2.60
CA ASN A 33 -6.12 4.43 -2.89
C ASN A 33 -5.05 4.75 -1.84
N ALA A 34 -3.89 5.24 -2.30
CA ALA A 34 -2.88 5.83 -1.44
C ALA A 34 -2.54 7.22 -1.95
N ASN A 35 -2.91 8.24 -1.19
CA ASN A 35 -2.63 9.62 -1.53
C ASN A 35 -1.39 10.11 -0.76
N ARG A 36 -0.34 10.49 -1.50
CA ARG A 36 0.91 11.01 -0.93
C ARG A 36 0.78 12.41 -0.37
N LEU A 37 -0.02 13.28 -1.00
CA LEU A 37 -0.26 14.63 -0.51
C LEU A 37 -1.05 14.63 0.80
N THR A 38 -2.17 13.89 0.83
CA THR A 38 -3.03 13.83 2.03
C THR A 38 -2.61 12.74 3.02
N ARG A 39 -1.51 12.03 2.73
CA ARG A 39 -0.93 10.95 3.55
C ARG A 39 -1.96 9.91 4.02
N THR A 40 -2.95 9.65 3.17
CA THR A 40 -4.10 8.81 3.49
C THR A 40 -4.07 7.54 2.65
N SER A 41 -4.30 6.40 3.29
CA SER A 41 -4.51 5.11 2.63
C SER A 41 -5.96 4.66 2.85
N SER A 42 -6.67 4.42 1.76
CA SER A 42 -8.03 3.91 1.73
C SER A 42 -8.02 2.41 1.45
N PHE A 43 -8.80 1.67 2.22
CA PHE A 43 -8.93 0.23 2.11
C PHE A 43 -10.38 -0.18 1.92
N GLU A 44 -10.55 -1.25 1.18
CA GLU A 44 -11.80 -1.95 0.99
C GLU A 44 -11.65 -3.39 1.51
N GLN A 45 -12.72 -3.91 2.10
CA GLN A 45 -12.74 -5.29 2.59
C GLN A 45 -12.97 -6.25 1.42
N GLY A 46 -12.02 -7.16 1.20
CA GLY A 46 -12.04 -8.16 0.15
C GLY A 46 -11.57 -9.54 0.64
N LYS A 47 -11.25 -10.43 -0.30
CA LYS A 47 -10.73 -11.77 0.03
C LYS A 47 -9.32 -11.70 0.58
N GLN A 48 -9.01 -12.46 1.61
CA GLN A 48 -7.64 -12.59 2.09
C GLN A 48 -6.76 -13.15 0.96
N ASN A 49 -5.65 -12.46 0.67
CA ASN A 49 -4.73 -12.89 -0.37
C ASN A 49 -3.29 -12.65 0.09
N ASN A 50 -2.37 -13.48 -0.40
CA ASN A 50 -0.96 -13.45 -0.05
C ASN A 50 -0.14 -12.58 -1.02
N MET A 51 -0.75 -11.57 -1.66
CA MET A 51 0.00 -10.65 -2.51
C MET A 51 0.75 -9.64 -1.64
N THR A 52 1.87 -9.13 -2.17
CA THR A 52 2.70 -8.13 -1.50
C THR A 52 2.50 -6.79 -2.20
N TYR A 53 2.35 -5.73 -1.42
CA TYR A 53 2.31 -4.37 -1.98
C TYR A 53 3.72 -3.83 -2.14
N ARG A 54 3.97 -3.19 -3.29
CA ARG A 54 5.21 -2.46 -3.56
C ARG A 54 4.91 -1.06 -4.08
N ILE A 55 5.65 -0.08 -3.59
CA ILE A 55 5.54 1.33 -3.95
C ILE A 55 6.68 1.65 -4.91
N GLN A 56 6.33 2.11 -6.11
CA GLN A 56 7.30 2.52 -7.11
C GLN A 56 7.23 4.04 -7.31
N TYR A 57 8.38 4.70 -7.21
CA TYR A 57 8.49 6.13 -7.48
C TYR A 57 8.85 6.34 -8.94
N ASN A 58 8.06 7.14 -9.63
CA ASN A 58 8.28 7.52 -11.02
C ASN A 58 8.45 6.33 -11.98
N PRO A 59 7.48 5.39 -12.03
CA PRO A 59 7.56 4.27 -12.95
C PRO A 59 7.60 4.77 -14.39
N LYS A 60 8.73 4.59 -15.08
CA LYS A 60 8.80 4.86 -16.53
C LYS A 60 7.83 3.94 -17.29
N ASN A 61 7.66 2.71 -16.82
CA ASN A 61 6.81 1.67 -17.41
C ASN A 61 6.03 0.94 -16.29
N ARG A 62 4.91 0.27 -16.59
CA ARG A 62 4.19 -0.64 -15.65
C ARG A 62 4.94 -1.95 -15.40
N SER A 63 6.25 -1.89 -15.26
CA SER A 63 7.10 -3.03 -14.91
C SER A 63 7.08 -3.26 -13.40
N PHE A 64 7.08 -4.53 -12.97
CA PHE A 64 7.28 -4.86 -11.56
C PHE A 64 8.59 -4.23 -11.07
N PRO A 65 8.62 -3.62 -9.87
CA PRO A 65 9.83 -3.06 -9.32
C PRO A 65 10.83 -4.21 -9.04
N THR A 66 11.87 -4.29 -9.87
CA THR A 66 13.07 -5.11 -9.63
C THR A 66 13.82 -4.45 -8.48
N ARG A 67 13.96 -5.12 -7.33
CA ARG A 67 14.87 -4.62 -6.29
C ARG A 67 16.29 -4.69 -6.86
N LEU A 68 17.03 -3.58 -6.79
CA LEU A 68 18.48 -3.57 -6.95
C LEU A 68 19.13 -4.36 -5.81
#